data_AF-A0A8C9XQK6-F1
#
_entry.id   AF-A0A8C9XQK6-F1
#
_cell.length_a   1.000
_cell.length_b   1.000
_cell.length_c   1.000
_cell.angle_alpha   90.00
_cell.angle_beta   90.00
_cell.angle_gamma   90.00
#
_symmetry.space_group_name_H-M   'P 1'
#
loop_
_entity.id
_entity.type
_entity.pdbx_description
1 polymer ?
#
loop_
_entity_poly.entity_id
_entity_poly.type
_entity_poly.pdbx_seq_one_letter_code
_entity_poly.pdbx_strand_id
1 'polypeptide(L)' 'YTPGSSSQGRPGEFVPQCDGNGNFLPQQCWASTGYCWCVNIITGKEIPNTRTPPGVTPVQCGE' A
#
# COMPACT_ATOMS: atom_id res chain seq x y z
N TYR A 1 24.05 7.23 -23.92
CA TYR A 1 22.78 6.52 -24.16
C TYR A 1 22.37 5.86 -22.86
N THR A 2 21.52 6.50 -22.07
CA THR A 2 21.00 5.97 -20.80
C THR A 2 19.86 5.01 -21.12
N PRO A 3 19.98 3.70 -20.86
CA PRO A 3 18.89 2.78 -21.09
C PRO A 3 17.97 2.79 -19.86
N GLY A 4 16.67 2.98 -20.07
CA GLY A 4 15.67 2.65 -19.06
C GLY A 4 14.85 3.83 -18.56
N SER A 5 14.01 4.37 -19.44
CA SER A 5 12.71 4.87 -19.02
C SER A 5 11.89 3.66 -18.56
N SER A 6 11.86 3.38 -17.25
CA SER A 6 10.92 2.45 -16.66
C SER A 6 9.98 3.24 -15.75
N SER A 7 8.69 3.09 -15.98
CA SER A 7 7.53 3.72 -15.37
C SER A 7 7.42 3.50 -13.85
N GLN A 8 8.45 3.88 -13.10
CA GLN A 8 8.50 3.77 -11.66
C GLN A 8 7.94 5.06 -11.09
N GLY A 9 6.87 4.94 -10.30
CA GLY A 9 6.39 6.04 -9.45
C GLY A 9 7.58 6.71 -8.76
N ARG A 10 7.46 8.01 -8.49
CA ARG A 10 8.59 8.81 -7.99
C ARG A 10 9.20 8.10 -6.77
N PRO A 11 10.52 8.06 -6.60
CA PRO A 11 11.11 7.47 -5.40
C PRO A 11 10.43 8.02 -4.14
N GLY A 12 9.84 7.12 -3.35
CA GLY A 12 9.05 7.49 -2.18
C GLY A 12 7.54 7.61 -2.40
N GLU A 13 7.03 7.42 -3.60
CA GLU A 13 5.59 7.40 -3.89
C GLU A 13 4.94 6.12 -3.35
N PHE A 14 3.66 6.23 -3.02
CA PHE A 14 2.88 5.08 -2.58
C PHE A 14 2.55 4.20 -3.77
N VAL A 15 2.95 2.92 -3.70
CA VAL A 15 2.60 1.89 -4.67
C VAL A 15 1.61 0.94 -3.99
N PRO A 16 0.36 0.84 -4.48
CA PRO A 16 -0.61 -0.11 -3.95
C PRO A 16 -0.11 -1.55 -4.08
N GLN A 17 -0.30 -2.35 -3.05
CA GLN A 17 0.00 -3.78 -3.08
C GLN A 17 -1.27 -4.53 -3.50
N CYS A 18 -1.10 -5.54 -4.36
CA CYS A 18 -2.17 -6.37 -4.88
C CYS A 18 -1.85 -7.86 -4.70
N ASP A 19 -2.89 -8.70 -4.64
CA ASP A 19 -2.76 -10.15 -4.69
C ASP A 19 -2.47 -10.65 -6.12
N GLY A 20 -2.28 -11.97 -6.27
CA GLY A 20 -2.03 -12.59 -7.58
C GLY A 20 -3.22 -12.53 -8.56
N ASN A 21 -4.41 -12.19 -8.08
CA ASN A 21 -5.62 -12.02 -8.89
C ASN A 21 -5.82 -10.56 -9.34
N GLY A 22 -4.99 -9.63 -8.84
CA GLY A 22 -5.09 -8.19 -9.10
C GLY A 22 -6.01 -7.44 -8.14
N ASN A 23 -6.53 -8.08 -7.08
CA ASN A 23 -7.26 -7.39 -6.03
C ASN A 23 -6.29 -6.65 -5.11
N PHE A 24 -6.74 -5.59 -4.44
CA PHE A 24 -5.91 -4.92 -3.44
C PHE A 24 -5.70 -5.84 -2.24
N LEU A 25 -4.49 -5.86 -1.70
CA LEU A 25 -4.28 -6.49 -0.40
C LEU A 25 -5.08 -5.73 0.66
N PRO A 26 -5.71 -6.44 1.62
CA PRO A 26 -6.52 -5.79 2.65
C PRO A 26 -5.70 -4.82 3.51
N GLN A 27 -4.38 -5.03 3.60
CA GLN A 27 -3.43 -4.13 4.24
C GLN A 27 -2.49 -3.52 3.19
N GLN A 28 -2.43 -2.20 3.16
CA GLN A 28 -1.48 -1.43 2.36
C GLN A 28 -0.46 -0.75 3.25
N CYS A 29 0.81 -0.86 2.89
CA CYS A 29 1.92 -0.25 3.60
C CYS A 29 2.73 0.65 2.66
N TRP A 30 2.85 1.92 3.04
CA TRP A 30 3.71 2.86 2.36
C TRP A 30 5.14 2.74 2.87
N ALA A 31 5.93 1.88 2.24
CA ALA A 31 7.30 1.55 2.66
C ALA A 31 8.21 2.79 2.88
N SER A 32 8.03 3.86 2.10
CA SER A 32 8.83 5.08 2.24
C SER A 32 8.54 5.89 3.51
N THR A 33 7.31 5.81 4.03
CA THR A 33 6.91 6.55 5.23
C THR A 33 6.76 5.63 6.44
N GLY A 34 6.63 4.32 6.22
CA GLY A 34 6.40 3.29 7.23
C GLY A 34 4.95 3.21 7.73
N TYR A 35 4.02 3.94 7.13
CA TYR A 35 2.61 3.87 7.49
C TYR A 35 1.94 2.65 6.86
N CYS A 36 1.04 2.01 7.61
CA CYS A 36 0.17 0.96 7.09
C CYS A 36 -1.29 1.28 7.38
N TRP A 37 -2.22 0.88 6.50
CA TRP A 37 -3.66 1.05 6.69
C TRP A 37 -4.43 -0.09 6.04
N CYS A 38 -5.70 -0.27 6.43
CA CYS A 38 -6.57 -1.21 5.75
C CYS A 38 -7.24 -0.55 4.55
N VAL A 39 -7.46 -1.32 3.49
CA VAL A 39 -8.24 -0.90 2.34
C VAL A 39 -9.32 -1.92 2.02
N ASN A 40 -10.35 -1.48 1.32
CA ASN A 40 -11.32 -2.40 0.73
C ASN A 40 -10.69 -3.10 -0.49
N ILE A 41 -10.71 -4.43 -0.51
CA ILE A 41 -10.01 -5.26 -1.51
C ILE A 41 -10.49 -5.03 -2.96
N ILE A 42 -11.73 -4.56 -3.15
CA ILE A 42 -12.33 -4.31 -4.46
C ILE A 42 -12.05 -2.88 -4.93
N THR A 43 -12.16 -1.89 -4.04
CA THR A 43 -12.10 -0.47 -4.41
C THR A 43 -10.74 0.19 -4.13
N GLY A 44 -9.88 -0.45 -3.33
CA GLY A 44 -8.60 0.10 -2.88
C GLY A 44 -8.71 1.30 -1.94
N LYS A 45 -9.93 1.65 -1.51
CA LYS A 45 -10.16 2.80 -0.62
C LYS A 45 -9.75 2.47 0.81
N GLU A 46 -9.03 3.39 1.43
CA GLU A 46 -8.68 3.34 2.85
C GLU A 46 -9.94 3.24 3.73
N ILE A 47 -9.89 2.32 4.69
CA ILE A 47 -10.89 2.19 5.74
C ILE A 47 -10.55 3.21 6.83
N PRO A 48 -11.47 4.12 7.21
CA PRO A 48 -11.21 5.12 8.23
C PRO A 48 -10.71 4.52 9.55
N ASN A 49 -9.83 5.23 10.24
CA ASN A 49 -9.25 4.84 11.54
C ASN A 49 -8.40 3.56 11.54
N THR A 50 -7.96 3.09 10.37
CA THR A 50 -7.05 1.92 10.27
C THR A 50 -5.60 2.29 10.01
N ARG A 51 -5.32 3.57 9.74
CA ARG A 51 -3.97 4.05 9.47
C ARG A 51 -3.12 4.07 10.73
N THR A 52 -2.05 3.29 10.70
CA THR A 52 -1.05 3.10 11.76
C THR A 52 0.26 3.77 11.38
N PRO A 53 0.91 4.49 12.32
CA PRO A 53 2.22 5.07 12.09
C PRO A 53 3.34 4.01 12.16
N PRO A 54 4.56 4.35 11.72
CA PRO A 54 5.71 3.46 11.79
C PRO A 54 5.98 3.00 13.22
N GLY A 55 6.29 1.72 13.40
CA GLY A 55 6.62 1.15 14.71
C GLY A 55 5.42 0.78 15.58
N VAL A 56 4.19 1.02 15.11
CA VAL A 56 2.97 0.47 15.71
C VAL A 56 2.64 -0.85 15.03
N THR A 57 2.19 -1.84 15.81
CA THR A 57 1.71 -3.11 15.26
C THR A 57 0.54 -2.84 14.31
N PRO A 58 0.62 -3.25 13.03
CA PRO A 58 -0.45 -3.03 12.08
C PRO A 58 -1.75 -3.66 12.59
N VAL A 59 -2.86 -2.96 12.36
CA VAL A 59 -4.19 -3.52 12.58
C VAL A 59 -4.37 -4.77 11.70
N GLN A 60 -5.01 -5.82 12.24
CA GLN A 60 -5.30 -7.01 11.45
C GLN A 60 -6.43 -6.67 10.46
N CYS A 61 -6.05 -6.41 9.21
CA CYS A 61 -6.99 -6.18 8.13
C CYS A 61 -7.49 -7.54 7.62
N GLY A 62 -8.72 -7.91 7.98
CA GLY A 62 -9.33 -9.14 7.52
C GLY A 62 -10.86 -9.04 7.55
N GLU A 63 -11.44 -8.98 6.36
CA GLU A 63 -12.72 -9.61 6.02
C GLU A 63 -12.56 -10.31 4.66
#